data_AF-A0A8K1ZX32-F1
#
_entry.id   AF-A0A8K1ZX32-F1
#
_cell.length_a   1.000
_cell.length_b   1.000
_cell.length_c   1.000
_cell.angle_alpha   90.00
_cell.angle_beta   90.00
_cell.angle_gamma   90.00
#
_symmetry.space_group_name_H-M   'P 1'
#
loop_
_entity.id
_entity.type
_entity.pdbx_description
1 polymer ?
#
loop_
_entity_poly.entity_id
_entity_poly.type
_entity_poly.pdbx_seq_one_letter_code
_entity_poly.pdbx_strand_id
1 'polypeptide(L)' 'MEVRTIAVRVDAETADAYESSSESDRRKIDFLLNLKLREVVKKIRPLEEVMEEISRKAQERGLTLEILESILAES' A
#
# COMPACT_ATOMS: atom_id res chain seq x y z
N MET A 1 -10.12 -4.73 13.25
CA MET A 1 -8.95 -3.91 12.85
C MET A 1 -8.80 -2.81 13.89
N GLU A 2 -7.58 -2.54 14.34
CA GLU A 2 -7.32 -1.46 15.29
C GLU A 2 -7.49 -0.11 14.57
N VAL A 3 -8.25 0.81 15.16
CA VAL A 3 -8.40 2.18 14.66
C VAL A 3 -7.57 3.10 15.56
N ARG A 4 -6.77 3.96 14.94
CA ARG A 4 -5.97 4.96 15.64
C ARG A 4 -6.28 6.35 15.09
N THR A 5 -6.39 7.33 15.98
CA THR A 5 -6.60 8.73 15.60
C THR A 5 -5.27 9.39 15.26
N ILE A 6 -5.28 10.18 14.19
CA ILE A 6 -4.16 11.06 13.79
C ILE A 6 -4.67 12.50 13.71
N ALA A 7 -3.79 13.47 13.97
CA ALA A 7 -4.10 14.88 13.74
C ALA A 7 -3.74 15.25 12.29
N VAL A 8 -4.72 15.74 11.53
CA VAL A 8 -4.54 16.23 10.15
C VAL A 8 -4.82 17.72 10.12
N ARG A 9 -3.91 18.50 9.53
CA ARG A 9 -4.12 19.94 9.35
C ARG A 9 -4.98 20.18 8.11
N VAL A 10 -6.06 20.91 8.29
CA VAL A 10 -6.99 21.38 7.24
C VAL A 10 -7.23 22.88 7.45
N ASP A 11 -7.85 23.56 6.49
CA ASP A 11 -8.34 24.93 6.70
C ASP A 11 -9.51 24.96 7.71
N ALA A 12 -9.75 26.14 8.28
CA ALA A 12 -10.74 26.33 9.33
C ALA A 12 -12.17 25.97 8.88
N GLU A 13 -12.55 26.35 7.66
CA GLU A 13 -13.88 26.06 7.11
C GLU A 13 -14.11 24.55 7.00
N THR A 14 -13.11 23.80 6.53
CA THR A 14 -13.17 22.34 6.46
C THR A 14 -13.26 21.69 7.85
N ALA A 15 -12.54 22.21 8.84
CA ALA A 15 -12.63 21.73 10.21
C ALA A 15 -14.05 21.94 10.78
N ASP A 16 -14.59 23.15 10.65
CA ASP A 16 -15.93 23.50 11.10
C ASP A 16 -17.01 22.65 10.39
N ALA A 17 -16.86 22.39 9.09
CA ALA A 17 -17.75 21.53 8.31
C ALA A 17 -17.71 20.06 8.79
N TYR A 18 -16.53 19.53 9.07
CA TYR A 18 -16.40 18.16 9.61
C TYR A 18 -16.97 18.06 11.04
N GLU A 19 -16.67 19.05 11.89
CA GLU A 19 -17.17 19.11 13.26
C GLU A 19 -18.68 19.37 13.36
N SER A 20 -19.29 20.01 12.38
CA SER A 20 -20.75 20.16 12.34
C SER A 20 -21.49 18.97 11.68
N SER A 21 -20.77 18.04 11.06
CA SER A 21 -21.35 16.89 10.35
C SER A 21 -21.90 15.81 11.27
N SER A 22 -22.89 15.06 10.76
CA SER A 22 -23.44 13.88 11.42
C SER A 22 -22.38 12.79 11.62
N GLU A 23 -22.55 11.90 12.62
CA GLU A 23 -21.64 10.76 12.80
C GLU A 23 -21.54 9.89 11.54
N SER A 24 -22.66 9.71 10.80
CA SER A 24 -22.66 8.94 9.57
C SER A 24 -21.81 9.58 8.48
N ASP A 25 -21.81 10.90 8.37
CA ASP A 25 -21.02 11.60 7.37
C ASP A 25 -19.55 11.68 7.76
N ARG A 26 -19.25 11.90 9.05
CA ARG A 26 -17.87 11.80 9.56
C ARG A 26 -17.25 10.44 9.27
N ARG A 27 -17.98 9.33 9.48
CA ARG A 27 -17.49 7.98 9.15
C ARG A 27 -17.20 7.79 7.65
N LYS A 28 -18.01 8.38 6.76
CA LYS A 28 -17.74 8.35 5.31
C LYS A 28 -16.47 9.13 4.98
N ILE A 29 -16.29 10.31 5.59
CA ILE A 29 -15.10 11.14 5.42
C ILE A 29 -13.86 10.38 5.92
N ASP A 30 -13.92 9.77 7.10
CA ASP A 30 -12.83 8.97 7.65
C ASP A 30 -12.44 7.82 6.71
N PHE A 31 -13.43 7.17 6.09
CA PHE A 31 -13.18 6.10 5.13
C PHE A 31 -12.45 6.62 3.89
N LEU A 32 -12.90 7.74 3.32
CA LEU A 32 -12.26 8.35 2.15
C LEU A 32 -10.82 8.81 2.47
N LEU A 33 -10.62 9.42 3.64
CA LEU A 33 -9.30 9.84 4.10
C LEU A 33 -8.37 8.63 4.26
N ASN A 34 -8.84 7.55 4.88
CA ASN A 34 -8.08 6.30 5.02
C ASN A 34 -7.68 5.72 3.66
N LEU A 35 -8.59 5.71 2.68
CA LEU A 35 -8.30 5.22 1.34
C LEU A 35 -7.20 6.06 0.68
N LYS A 36 -7.32 7.40 0.73
CA LYS A 36 -6.32 8.30 0.13
C LYS A 36 -4.97 8.24 0.82
N LEU A 37 -4.92 8.18 2.15
CA LEU A 37 -3.66 8.01 2.87
C LEU A 37 -2.98 6.70 2.49
N ARG A 38 -3.74 5.61 2.34
CA ARG A 38 -3.19 4.34 1.88
C ARG A 38 -2.68 4.41 0.45
N GLU A 39 -3.40 5.05 -0.46
CA GLU A 39 -2.92 5.23 -1.85
C GLU A 39 -1.61 5.99 -1.91
N VAL A 40 -1.47 7.09 -1.14
CA VAL A 40 -0.25 7.90 -1.11
C VAL A 40 0.91 7.14 -0.46
N VAL A 41 0.64 6.41 0.63
CA VAL A 41 1.68 5.65 1.36
C VAL A 41 1.99 4.32 0.67
N LYS A 42 1.12 3.82 -0.20
CA LYS A 42 1.36 2.63 -1.02
C LYS A 42 2.48 2.96 -1.99
N LYS A 43 3.71 2.76 -1.51
CA LYS A 43 4.89 2.66 -2.36
C LYS A 43 4.57 1.62 -3.42
N ILE A 44 4.43 2.05 -4.67
CA ILE A 44 4.63 1.15 -5.79
C ILE A 44 6.09 0.74 -5.64
N ARG A 45 6.31 -0.48 -5.12
CA ARG A 45 7.66 -1.01 -5.05
C ARG A 45 8.22 -0.96 -6.47
N PRO A 46 9.40 -0.37 -6.69
CA PRO A 46 10.04 -0.43 -7.99
C PRO A 46 10.04 -1.88 -8.48
N LEU A 47 9.80 -2.08 -9.77
CA LEU A 47 9.85 -3.43 -10.34
C LEU A 47 11.17 -4.11 -9.98
N GLU A 48 12.28 -3.37 -9.98
CA GLU A 48 13.59 -3.79 -9.52
C GLU A 48 13.55 -4.45 -8.12
N GLU A 49 12.98 -3.78 -7.12
CA GLU A 49 12.89 -4.29 -5.74
C GLU A 49 12.06 -5.57 -5.66
N VAL A 50 11.00 -5.64 -6.46
CA VAL A 50 10.14 -6.84 -6.55
C VAL A 50 10.88 -7.98 -7.24
N MET A 51 11.59 -7.71 -8.33
CA MET A 51 12.37 -8.70 -9.08
C MET A 51 13.55 -9.22 -8.24
N GLU A 52 14.24 -8.37 -7.48
CA GLU A 52 15.28 -8.78 -6.53
C GLU A 52 14.74 -9.70 -5.45
N GLU A 53 13.57 -9.37 -4.87
CA GLU A 53 12.91 -10.22 -3.88
C GLU A 53 12.54 -11.60 -4.46
N ILE A 54 12.01 -11.62 -5.68
CA ILE A 54 11.64 -12.85 -6.39
C ILE A 54 12.89 -13.69 -6.67
N SER A 55 13.94 -13.09 -7.21
CA SER A 55 15.22 -13.76 -7.49
C SER A 55 15.82 -14.38 -6.22
N ARG A 56 15.85 -13.65 -5.12
CA ARG A 56 16.34 -14.15 -3.83
C ARG A 56 15.52 -15.35 -3.33
N LYS A 57 14.19 -15.22 -3.33
CA LYS A 57 13.29 -16.31 -2.90
C LYS A 57 13.41 -17.55 -3.78
N ALA A 58 13.63 -17.38 -5.08
CA ALA A 58 13.80 -18.48 -6.00
C ALA A 58 15.11 -19.25 -5.69
N GLN A 59 16.21 -18.53 -5.47
CA GLN A 59 17.49 -19.12 -5.06
C GLN A 59 17.38 -19.84 -3.71
N GLU A 60 16.75 -19.23 -2.70
CA GLU A 60 16.49 -19.85 -1.38
C GLU A 60 15.68 -21.16 -1.49
N ARG A 61 14.85 -21.28 -2.54
CA ARG A 61 14.04 -22.47 -2.83
C ARG A 61 14.75 -23.48 -3.74
N GLY A 62 16.03 -23.26 -4.04
CA GLY A 62 16.83 -24.19 -4.83
C GLY A 62 16.77 -23.95 -6.34
N LEU A 63 16.34 -22.77 -6.81
CA LEU A 63 16.54 -22.39 -8.21
C LEU A 63 18.04 -22.18 -8.45
N THR A 64 18.70 -23.20 -9.00
CA THR A 64 20.10 -23.11 -9.46
C THR A 64 20.16 -22.54 -10.87
N LEU A 65 21.37 -22.16 -11.30
CA LEU A 65 21.60 -21.68 -12.66
C LEU A 65 21.20 -22.74 -13.70
N GLU A 66 21.52 -24.02 -13.48
CA GLU A 66 21.16 -25.07 -14.44
C GLU A 66 19.64 -25.25 -14.58
N ILE A 67 18.90 -25.18 -13.46
CA ILE A 67 17.43 -25.29 -13.48
C ILE A 67 16.84 -24.08 -14.22
N LEU A 68 17.34 -22.87 -13.96
CA LEU A 68 16.89 -21.68 -14.67
C LEU A 68 17.14 -21.78 -16.17
N GLU A 69 18.34 -22.22 -16.57
CA GLU A 69 18.69 -22.44 -17.99
C GLU A 69 17.77 -23.48 -18.63
N SER A 70 17.44 -24.57 -17.93
CA SER A 70 16.52 -25.59 -18.45
C SER A 70 15.10 -25.06 -18.70
N ILE A 71 14.59 -24.20 -17.81
CA ILE A 71 13.26 -23.58 -17.94
C ILE A 71 13.24 -22.62 -19.12
N LEU A 72 14.29 -21.81 -19.29
CA LEU A 72 14.36 -20.83 -20.37
C LEU A 72 14.56 -21.47 -21.74
N ALA A 73 15.19 -22.64 -21.81
CA ALA A 73 15.37 -23.39 -23.06
C ALA A 73 14.10 -24.08 -23.56
N GLU A 74 13.10 -24.28 -22.70
CA GLU A 74 11.77 -24.82 -23.07
C GLU A 74 10.80 -23.75 -23.59
N SER A 75 11.19 -22.46 -23.60
CA SER A 75 10.37 -21.31 -24.03
C SER A 75 10.69 -20.88 -25.47
#